data_AF-A0A8A1M640-F1
#
_entry.id   AF-A0A8A1M640-F1
#
_cell.length_a   1.000
_cell.length_b   1.000
_cell.length_c   1.000
_cell.angle_alpha   90.00
_cell.angle_beta   90.00
_cell.angle_gamma   90.00
#
_symmetry.space_group_name_H-M   'P 1'
#
loop_
_entity.id
_entity.type
_entity.pdbx_description
1 polymer ?
#
loop_
_entity_poly.entity_id
_entity_poly.type
_entity_poly.pdbx_seq_one_letter_code
_entity_poly.pdbx_strand_id
1 'polypeptide(L)'
;MSVRIHLDRPHAHFTNLDFITGRVILVLATDTPISSVVVKLEGESRTRLAAPKYPNSDRNEKKRTEVESHKLLYKVLTLFPAEEAAELVGNNMYYTLPPGRHEYPFRFKVG
;
A
#
# COMPACT_ATOMS: atom_id res chain seq x y z
N MET A 1 -13.49 3.90 -15.06
CA MET A 1 -12.66 4.37 -13.93
C MET A 1 -11.38 3.58 -13.89
N SER A 2 -10.22 4.23 -13.75
CA SER A 2 -8.93 3.54 -13.54
C SER A 2 -8.12 4.24 -12.45
N VAL A 3 -7.43 3.46 -11.63
CA VAL A 3 -6.58 3.95 -10.53
C VAL A 3 -5.17 3.42 -10.70
N ARG A 4 -4.17 4.29 -10.54
CA ARG A 4 -2.75 3.90 -10.57
C ARG A 4 -1.97 4.64 -9.49
N ILE A 5 -0.92 4.01 -8.99
CA ILE A 5 0.05 4.66 -8.08
C ILE A 5 1.32 4.94 -8.88
N HIS A 6 1.86 6.15 -8.73
CA HIS A 6 3.17 6.52 -9.24
C HIS A 6 4.06 6.88 -8.07
N LEU A 7 5.18 6.16 -7.91
CA LEU A 7 6.20 6.47 -6.90
C LEU A 7 7.23 7.42 -7.50
N ASP A 8 7.67 8.42 -6.74
CA ASP A 8 8.67 9.38 -7.22
C ASP A 8 10.05 8.72 -7.37
N ARG A 9 10.35 7.71 -6.53
CA ARG A 9 11.58 6.92 -6.54
C ARG A 9 11.25 5.43 -6.65
N PRO A 10 10.93 4.91 -7.86
CA PRO A 10 10.66 3.49 -8.06
C PRO A 10 11.94 2.67 -7.82
N HIS A 11 11.80 1.48 -7.24
CA HIS A 11 12.90 0.55 -6.94
C HIS A 11 13.92 1.03 -5.88
N ALA A 12 13.57 2.02 -5.06
CA ALA A 12 14.40 2.43 -3.94
C ALA A 12 14.25 1.47 -2.73
N HIS A 13 15.34 1.28 -1.99
CA HIS A 13 15.30 0.71 -0.65
C HIS A 13 15.07 1.86 0.35
N PHE A 14 14.20 1.63 1.32
CA PHE A 14 13.90 2.59 2.38
C PHE A 14 14.31 1.99 3.73
N THR A 15 14.94 2.81 4.55
CA THR A 15 15.36 2.51 5.92
C THR A 15 14.52 3.32 6.91
N ASN A 16 14.79 3.17 8.20
CA ASN A 16 14.08 3.91 9.23
C ASN A 16 14.27 5.42 9.00
N LEU A 17 13.19 6.17 9.23
CA LEU A 17 13.02 7.60 9.02
C LEU A 17 12.97 8.09 7.57
N ASP A 18 13.16 7.22 6.58
CA ASP A 18 13.02 7.59 5.17
C ASP A 18 11.57 7.92 4.80
N PHE A 19 11.42 8.70 3.73
CA PHE A 19 10.11 9.01 3.17
C PHE A 19 9.87 8.30 1.83
N ILE A 20 8.73 7.61 1.76
CA ILE A 20 8.14 7.10 0.52
C ILE A 20 7.15 8.16 0.03
N THR A 21 7.37 8.69 -1.17
CA THR A 21 6.53 9.71 -1.79
C THR A 21 6.04 9.26 -3.15
N GLY A 22 4.88 9.77 -3.53
CA GLY A 22 4.27 9.50 -4.81
C GLY A 22 2.91 10.15 -4.94
N ARG A 23 2.12 9.67 -5.90
CA ARG A 23 0.75 10.13 -6.15
C ARG A 23 -0.15 9.00 -6.59
N VAL A 24 -1.42 9.07 -6.19
CA VAL A 24 -2.51 8.29 -6.76
C VAL A 24 -3.09 9.07 -7.94
N ILE A 25 -3.21 8.42 -9.09
CA ILE A 25 -3.81 8.97 -10.31
C ILE A 25 -5.13 8.24 -10.55
N LEU A 26 -6.23 8.97 -10.43
CA LEU A 26 -7.59 8.52 -10.70
C LEU A 26 -8.05 9.11 -12.04
N VAL A 27 -8.43 8.26 -13.00
CA VAL A 27 -8.98 8.70 -14.29
C VAL A 27 -10.45 8.29 -14.40
N LEU A 28 -11.31 9.27 -14.63
CA LEU A 28 -12.76 9.15 -14.75
C LEU A 28 -13.20 9.51 -16.18
N ALA A 29 -14.09 8.71 -16.75
CA ALA A 29 -14.65 8.94 -18.08
C ALA A 29 -15.98 9.73 -18.03
N THR A 30 -16.64 9.73 -16.88
CA THR A 30 -17.92 10.37 -16.60
C THR A 30 -17.88 10.98 -15.20
N ASP A 31 -18.83 11.86 -14.88
CA ASP A 31 -19.08 12.27 -13.51
C ASP A 31 -19.24 11.04 -12.62
N THR A 32 -18.45 10.95 -11.55
CA THR A 32 -18.41 9.74 -10.69
C THR A 32 -18.46 10.13 -9.22
N PRO A 33 -19.41 9.61 -8.44
CA PRO A 33 -19.44 9.80 -7.00
C PRO A 33 -18.28 9.04 -6.34
N ILE A 34 -17.41 9.77 -5.64
CA ILE A 34 -16.26 9.22 -4.91
C ILE A 34 -16.44 9.54 -3.43
N SER A 35 -16.44 8.50 -2.59
CA SER A 35 -16.48 8.66 -1.13
C SER A 35 -15.10 8.97 -0.55
N SER A 36 -14.09 8.21 -0.97
CA SER A 36 -12.73 8.43 -0.51
C SER A 36 -11.68 7.91 -1.48
N VAL A 37 -10.49 8.49 -1.40
CA VAL A 37 -9.26 7.96 -1.98
C VAL A 37 -8.30 7.69 -0.83
N VAL A 38 -7.96 6.43 -0.62
CA VAL A 38 -7.11 5.99 0.50
C VAL A 38 -5.91 5.24 -0.06
N VAL A 39 -4.72 5.59 0.43
CA VAL A 39 -3.48 4.88 0.14
C VAL A 39 -2.98 4.18 1.41
N LYS A 40 -2.46 2.96 1.25
CA LYS A 40 -1.94 2.15 2.34
C LYS A 40 -0.49 1.76 2.08
N LEU A 41 0.31 1.80 3.13
CA LEU A 41 1.65 1.25 3.17
C LEU A 41 1.65 0.04 4.10
N GLU A 42 1.86 -1.14 3.52
CA GLU A 42 1.94 -2.41 4.22
C GLU A 42 3.35 -2.99 4.10
N GLY A 43 3.91 -3.44 5.22
CA GLY A 43 5.19 -4.14 5.27
C GLY A 43 4.99 -5.54 5.81
N GLU A 44 5.38 -6.54 5.03
CA GLU A 44 5.36 -7.95 5.42
C GLU A 44 6.80 -8.50 5.37
N SER A 45 7.23 -9.15 6.45
CA SER A 45 8.44 -9.97 6.46
C SER A 45 8.04 -11.43 6.37
N ARG A 46 8.65 -12.16 5.44
CA ARG A 46 8.39 -13.59 5.22
C ARG A 46 9.69 -14.38 5.36
N THR A 47 9.73 -15.26 6.34
CA THR A 47 10.86 -16.15 6.61
C THR A 47 10.53 -17.55 6.08
N ARG A 48 11.51 -18.22 5.46
CA ARG A 48 11.42 -19.62 5.06
C ARG A 48 12.52 -20.40 5.75
N LEU A 49 12.15 -21.41 6.53
CA LEU A 49 13.09 -22.28 7.24
C LEU A 49 13.07 -23.67 6.59
N ALA A 50 14.19 -24.07 6.00
CA ALA A 50 14.38 -25.41 5.47
C ALA A 50 15.01 -26.31 6.55
N ALA A 51 14.51 -27.54 6.68
CA ALA A 51 15.10 -28.51 7.59
C ALA A 51 16.58 -28.81 7.21
N PRO A 52 17.47 -29.03 8.20
CA PRO A 52 18.86 -29.42 7.94
C PRO A 52 18.93 -30.73 7.15
N LYS A 53 19.89 -30.82 6.22
CA LYS A 53 20.17 -32.06 5.48
C LYS A 53 21.29 -32.82 6.18
N TYR A 54 20.99 -33.98 6.75
CA TYR A 54 22.02 -34.84 7.35
C TYR A 54 22.45 -35.93 6.35
N PRO A 55 23.76 -36.16 6.14
CA PRO A 55 24.24 -37.09 5.11
C PRO A 55 23.90 -38.57 5.36
N ASN A 56 23.54 -38.97 6.59
CA ASN A 56 23.24 -40.36 6.98
C ASN A 56 21.79 -40.58 7.45
N SER A 57 20.86 -39.66 7.17
CA SER A 57 19.46 -39.85 7.58
C SER A 57 18.69 -40.69 6.54
N ASP A 58 18.45 -41.97 6.83
CA ASP A 58 17.51 -42.86 6.09
C ASP A 58 16.04 -42.41 6.20
N ARG A 59 15.79 -41.35 6.96
CA ARG A 59 14.47 -40.74 7.06
C ARG A 59 14.20 -39.97 5.76
N ASN A 60 13.25 -40.47 4.99
CA ASN A 60 12.54 -39.76 3.93
C ASN A 60 11.70 -38.61 4.55
N GLU A 61 12.34 -37.73 5.32
CA GLU A 61 11.76 -36.52 5.87
C GLU A 61 11.47 -35.61 4.68
N LYS A 62 10.22 -35.73 4.20
CA LYS A 62 9.62 -34.87 3.18
C LYS A 62 10.12 -33.44 3.45
N LYS A 63 10.78 -32.86 2.44
CA LYS A 63 11.35 -31.51 2.39
C LYS A 63 10.35 -30.46 2.93
N ARG A 64 10.22 -30.35 4.25
CA ARG A 64 9.23 -29.49 4.88
C ARG A 64 9.91 -28.16 5.09
N THR A 65 9.59 -27.22 4.21
CA THR A 65 9.97 -25.81 4.38
C THR A 65 8.87 -25.17 5.20
N GLU A 66 9.19 -24.75 6.42
CA GLU A 66 8.28 -23.93 7.21
C GLU A 66 8.32 -22.50 6.69
N VAL A 67 7.17 -21.84 6.64
CA VAL A 67 7.04 -20.46 6.20
C VAL A 67 6.37 -19.68 7.30
N GLU A 68 7.04 -18.64 7.78
CA GLU A 68 6.53 -17.69 8.76
C GLU A 68 6.35 -16.32 8.11
N SER A 69 5.27 -15.60 8.44
CA SER A 69 4.98 -14.26 7.92
C SER A 69 4.57 -13.34 9.05
N HIS A 70 5.18 -12.15 9.10
CA HIS A 70 4.90 -11.10 10.08
C HIS A 70 4.55 -9.79 9.37
N LYS A 71 3.43 -9.18 9.77
CA LYS A 71 3.09 -7.82 9.38
C LYS A 71 3.86 -6.85 10.28
N LEU A 72 4.77 -6.08 9.69
CA LEU A 72 5.67 -5.16 10.39
C LEU A 72 5.21 -3.70 10.33
N LEU A 73 4.42 -3.36 9.31
CA LEU A 73 4.01 -1.98 9.06
C LEU A 73 2.61 -1.95 8.49
N TYR A 74 1.77 -1.08 9.03
CA TYR A 74 0.47 -0.75 8.47
C TYR A 74 0.21 0.75 8.70
N LYS A 75 0.36 1.53 7.64
CA LYS A 75 0.04 2.97 7.65
C LYS A 75 -1.04 3.25 6.61
N VAL A 76 -2.00 4.07 6.97
CA VAL A 76 -3.14 4.44 6.12
C VAL A 76 -3.16 5.95 6.01
N LEU A 77 -3.35 6.47 4.80
CA LEU A 77 -3.54 7.89 4.56
C LEU A 77 -4.74 8.10 3.65
N THR A 78 -5.70 8.89 4.12
CA THR A 78 -6.83 9.37 3.32
C THR A 78 -6.39 10.60 2.55
N LEU A 79 -6.43 10.51 1.23
CA LEU A 79 -6.04 11.60 0.31
C LEU A 79 -7.26 12.39 -0.19
N PHE A 80 -8.43 11.78 -0.15
CA PHE A 80 -9.70 12.41 -0.48
C PHE A 80 -10.80 11.87 0.45
N PRO A 81 -11.63 12.75 1.04
CA PRO A 81 -11.36 14.19 1.17
C PRO A 81 -10.06 14.43 1.95
N ALA A 82 -9.30 15.47 1.59
CA ALA A 82 -8.14 15.88 2.40
C ALA A 82 -8.63 16.32 3.79
N GLU A 83 -7.81 16.17 4.83
CA GLU A 83 -8.21 16.48 6.21
C GLU A 83 -8.69 17.94 6.35
N GLU A 84 -8.02 18.89 5.70
CA GLU A 84 -8.44 20.30 5.68
C GLU A 84 -9.74 20.54 4.90
N ALA A 85 -10.05 19.66 3.94
CA ALA A 85 -11.25 19.74 3.10
C ALA A 85 -12.40 18.85 3.62
N ALA A 86 -12.18 18.05 4.67
CA ALA A 86 -13.20 17.19 5.24
C ALA A 86 -14.38 18.01 5.80
N GLU A 87 -14.11 19.19 6.35
CA GLU A 87 -15.13 20.13 6.82
C GLU A 87 -15.99 20.69 5.67
N LEU A 88 -15.40 20.90 4.49
CA LEU A 88 -16.09 21.39 3.29
C LEU A 88 -17.01 20.34 2.65
N VAL A 89 -16.65 19.06 2.79
CA VAL A 89 -17.52 17.94 2.34
C VAL A 89 -18.68 17.72 3.31
N GLY A 90 -18.57 18.18 4.56
CA GLY A 90 -19.64 18.13 5.56
C GLY A 90 -20.14 16.70 5.79
N ASN A 91 -21.45 16.54 5.91
CA ASN A 91 -22.10 15.22 6.07
C ASN A 91 -22.32 14.46 4.74
N ASN A 92 -21.80 14.95 3.61
CA ASN A 92 -21.97 14.22 2.35
C ASN A 92 -21.15 12.93 2.34
N MET A 93 -21.81 11.80 2.08
CA MET A 93 -21.17 10.48 2.01
C MET A 93 -20.25 10.32 0.79
N TYR A 94 -20.37 11.20 -0.21
CA TYR A 94 -19.58 11.19 -1.44
C TYR A 94 -19.56 12.57 -2.10
N TYR A 95 -18.57 12.79 -2.95
CA TYR A 95 -18.46 13.94 -3.83
C TYR A 95 -18.39 13.48 -5.28
N THR A 96 -19.16 14.09 -6.16
CA THR A 96 -19.13 13.75 -7.59
C THR A 96 -17.97 14.48 -8.26
N LEU A 97 -16.94 13.72 -8.63
CA LEU A 97 -15.81 14.23 -9.39
C LEU A 97 -16.15 14.24 -10.89
N PRO A 98 -15.76 15.30 -11.62
CA PRO A 98 -15.98 15.38 -13.06
C PRO A 98 -15.11 14.38 -13.83
N PRO A 99 -15.44 14.10 -15.12
CA PRO A 99 -14.56 13.39 -16.02
C PRO A 99 -13.17 14.06 -16.06
N GLY A 100 -12.13 13.25 -16.17
CA GLY A 100 -10.76 13.74 -16.26
C GLY A 100 -9.79 12.97 -15.36
N ARG A 101 -8.64 13.59 -15.14
CA ARG A 101 -7.52 13.04 -14.39
C ARG A 101 -7.36 13.79 -13.08
N HIS A 102 -7.54 13.06 -11.97
CA HIS A 102 -7.42 13.55 -10.60
C HIS A 102 -6.16 12.97 -9.98
N GLU A 103 -5.30 13.81 -9.41
CA GLU A 103 -4.04 13.40 -8.80
C GLU A 103 -4.01 13.74 -7.31
N TYR A 104 -3.61 12.77 -6.51
CA TYR A 104 -3.55 12.88 -5.06
C TYR A 104 -2.15 12.52 -4.56
N PRO A 105 -1.30 13.51 -4.21
CA PRO A 105 0.04 13.24 -3.69
C PRO A 105 -0.02 12.62 -2.30
N PHE A 106 0.95 11.77 -1.98
CA PHE A 106 1.07 11.15 -0.65
C PHE A 106 2.53 11.09 -0.19
N ARG A 107 2.70 11.00 1.14
CA ARG A 107 4.00 10.85 1.78
C ARG A 107 3.86 9.98 3.03
N PHE A 108 4.63 8.90 3.09
CA PHE A 108 4.76 8.06 4.28
C PHE A 108 6.18 8.17 4.84
N LYS A 109 6.30 8.30 6.17
CA LYS A 109 7.55 8.08 6.87
C LYS A 109 7.67 6.59 7.21
N VAL A 110 8.80 5.97 6.89
CA VAL A 110 9.15 4.59 7.30
C VAL A 110 9.73 4.68 8.70
N GLY A 111 9.24 3.90 9.68
CA GLY A 111 9.64 4.07 11.10
C GLY A 111 9.11 5.37 11.66
#